data_AF-A0A4R3DXU4-F1
#
_entry.id   AF-A0A4R3DXU4-F1
#
_cell.length_a   1.000
_cell.length_b   1.000
_cell.length_c   1.000
_cell.angle_alpha   90.00
_cell.angle_beta   90.00
_cell.angle_gamma   90.00
#
_symmetry.space_group_name_H-M   'P 1'
#
loop_
_entity.id
_entity.type
_entity.pdbx_description
1 polymer ?
#
loop_
_entity_poly.entity_id
_entity_poly.type
_entity_poly.pdbx_seq_one_letter_code
_entity_poly.pdbx_strand_id
1 'polypeptide(L)'
;MAAPATAAEVIRLWESGVKDETSEFQRRLRDLCGELARGDYGKIDSLFAMTIDAGAPAVLQELAEAFASMAVQIEAREYRLGEMLAELKEANRRLEDANRTVTNENDTLRSQVQRLTIEIDQTRKEREVSAIVETDYFRTLQERAQAMRQRQRHGETTEAASS
;
A
#
# COMPACT_ATOMS: atom_id res chain seq x y z
N MET A 1 6.23 84.23 6.34
CA MET A 1 5.21 83.84 5.35
C MET A 1 5.89 82.87 4.39
N ALA A 2 5.48 81.59 4.36
CA ALA A 2 6.04 80.62 3.42
C ALA A 2 5.42 80.83 2.03
N ALA A 3 6.23 80.84 0.98
CA ALA A 3 5.77 80.97 -0.40
C ALA A 3 4.94 79.73 -0.80
N PRO A 4 3.86 79.88 -1.59
CA PRO A 4 3.09 78.73 -2.07
C PRO A 4 3.94 77.87 -3.01
N ALA A 5 3.86 76.55 -2.83
CA ALA A 5 4.54 75.58 -3.67
C ALA A 5 4.20 75.78 -5.15
N THR A 6 5.20 75.70 -6.01
CA THR A 6 5.00 75.86 -7.44
C THR A 6 4.27 74.65 -8.04
N ALA A 7 3.48 74.86 -9.10
CA ALA A 7 2.80 73.77 -9.79
C ALA A 7 3.75 72.64 -10.23
N ALA A 8 5.00 72.97 -10.57
CA ALA A 8 6.03 72.00 -10.92
C ALA A 8 6.49 71.13 -9.73
N GLU A 9 6.54 71.67 -8.51
CA GLU A 9 6.87 70.92 -7.30
C GLU A 9 5.74 69.98 -6.90
N VAL A 10 4.48 70.43 -7.03
CA VAL A 10 3.29 69.59 -6.76
C VAL A 10 3.23 68.39 -7.71
N ILE A 11 3.49 68.60 -9.01
CA ILE A 11 3.52 67.51 -10.02
C ILE A 11 4.62 66.50 -9.70
N ARG A 12 5.83 66.94 -9.36
CA ARG A 12 6.93 66.04 -8.99
C ARG A 12 6.65 65.22 -7.74
N LEU A 13 6.02 65.83 -6.73
CA LEU A 13 5.60 65.14 -5.52
C LEU A 13 4.57 64.04 -5.81
N TRP A 14 3.61 64.32 -6.69
CA TRP A 14 2.61 63.34 -7.11
C TRP A 14 3.24 62.20 -7.92
N GLU A 15 4.11 62.50 -8.89
CA GLU A 15 4.85 61.48 -9.66
C GLU A 15 5.77 60.62 -8.78
N SER A 16 6.38 61.20 -7.74
CA SER A 16 7.20 60.46 -6.78
C SER A 16 6.35 59.54 -5.91
N GLY A 17 5.16 59.98 -5.47
CA GLY A 17 4.23 59.17 -4.68
C GLY A 17 3.76 57.93 -5.44
N VAL A 18 3.34 58.11 -6.70
CA VAL A 18 2.87 57.00 -7.55
C VAL A 18 3.99 55.95 -7.81
N LYS A 19 5.24 56.40 -7.97
CA LYS A 19 6.39 55.49 -8.13
C LYS A 19 6.71 54.69 -6.85
N ASP A 20 6.52 55.30 -5.69
CA ASP A 20 6.76 54.64 -4.41
C ASP A 20 5.69 53.57 -4.14
N GLU A 21 4.41 53.89 -4.35
CA GLU A 21 3.28 52.95 -4.26
C GLU A 21 3.47 51.75 -5.21
N THR A 22 3.90 52.00 -6.45
CA THR A 22 4.20 50.92 -7.41
C THR A 22 5.37 50.05 -6.95
N SER A 23 6.40 50.63 -6.34
CA SER A 23 7.59 49.91 -5.84
C SER A 23 7.28 49.09 -4.59
N GLU A 24 6.33 49.54 -3.77
CA GLU A 24 5.81 48.78 -2.63
C GLU A 24 4.96 47.60 -3.09
N PHE A 25 4.03 47.80 -4.03
CA PHE A 25 3.21 46.73 -4.59
C PHE A 25 4.07 45.62 -5.20
N GLN A 26 5.09 45.98 -5.99
CA GLN A 26 6.02 45.01 -6.59
C GLN A 26 6.81 44.20 -5.56
N ARG A 27 7.26 44.85 -4.46
CA ARG A 27 7.94 44.16 -3.37
C ARG A 27 7.01 43.17 -2.68
N ARG A 28 5.79 43.61 -2.36
CA ARG A 28 4.78 42.76 -1.72
C ARG A 28 4.40 41.56 -2.59
N LEU A 29 4.16 41.78 -3.90
CA LEU A 29 3.84 40.71 -4.84
C LEU A 29 4.99 39.69 -4.92
N ARG A 30 6.24 40.16 -5.01
CA ARG A 30 7.43 39.30 -5.05
C ARG A 30 7.55 38.43 -3.80
N ASP A 31 7.34 39.01 -2.62
CA ASP A 31 7.46 38.29 -1.35
C ASP A 31 6.38 37.21 -1.25
N LEU A 32 5.14 37.52 -1.62
CA LEU A 32 4.03 36.56 -1.68
C LEU A 32 4.27 35.45 -2.70
N CYS A 33 4.77 35.78 -3.90
CA CYS A 33 5.16 34.76 -4.88
C CYS A 33 6.28 33.85 -4.35
N GLY A 34 7.22 34.39 -3.57
CA GLY A 34 8.29 33.62 -2.93
C GLY A 34 7.82 32.71 -1.80
N GLU A 35 6.78 33.10 -1.05
CA GLU A 35 6.09 32.23 -0.09
C GLU A 35 5.31 31.12 -0.83
N LEU A 36 4.54 31.49 -1.86
CA LEU A 36 3.78 30.57 -2.70
C LEU A 36 4.66 29.49 -3.34
N ALA A 37 5.82 29.87 -3.89
CA ALA A 37 6.77 28.93 -4.50
C ALA A 37 7.39 27.94 -3.49
N ARG A 38 7.39 28.28 -2.20
CA ARG A 38 7.83 27.39 -1.11
C ARG A 38 6.71 26.50 -0.58
N GLY A 39 5.50 26.63 -1.12
CA GLY A 39 4.31 25.92 -0.65
C GLY A 39 3.71 26.52 0.62
N ASP A 40 4.05 27.77 0.95
CA ASP A 40 3.41 28.49 2.05
C ASP A 40 2.23 29.31 1.51
N TYR A 41 1.03 28.83 1.80
CA TYR A 41 -0.23 29.45 1.38
C TYR A 41 -0.87 30.29 2.49
N GLY A 42 -0.21 30.47 3.64
CA GLY A 42 -0.79 31.11 4.82
C GLY A 42 -1.17 32.58 4.64
N LYS A 43 -0.67 33.25 3.59
CA LYS A 43 -0.96 34.65 3.28
C LYS A 43 -1.64 34.85 1.93
N ILE A 44 -2.28 33.81 1.39
CA ILE A 44 -2.97 33.87 0.09
C ILE A 44 -4.05 34.98 0.06
N ASP A 45 -4.72 35.27 1.18
CA ASP A 45 -5.69 36.36 1.31
C ASP A 45 -5.09 37.74 0.97
N SER A 46 -3.81 37.93 1.25
CA SER A 46 -3.10 39.16 0.87
C SER A 46 -2.91 39.27 -0.64
N LEU A 47 -2.76 38.15 -1.35
CA LEU A 47 -2.64 38.12 -2.81
C LEU A 47 -3.99 38.43 -3.46
N PHE A 48 -5.09 37.93 -2.91
CA PHE A 48 -6.44 38.29 -3.33
C PHE A 48 -6.76 39.77 -3.08
N ALA A 49 -6.37 40.31 -1.93
CA ALA A 49 -6.58 41.73 -1.66
C ALA A 49 -5.85 42.63 -2.68
N MET A 50 -4.70 42.19 -3.20
CA MET A 50 -3.92 42.91 -4.21
C MET A 50 -4.56 42.92 -5.60
N THR A 51 -5.47 42.01 -5.92
CA THR A 51 -6.15 41.98 -7.22
C THR A 51 -7.17 43.12 -7.37
N ILE A 52 -7.59 43.73 -6.27
CA ILE A 52 -8.63 44.77 -6.22
C ILE A 52 -8.01 46.17 -6.00
N ASP A 53 -6.69 46.26 -5.87
CA ASP A 53 -5.99 47.51 -5.56
C ASP A 53 -5.93 48.45 -6.76
N ALA A 54 -6.90 49.37 -6.86
CA ALA A 54 -7.05 50.34 -7.94
C ALA A 54 -5.86 51.30 -8.13
N GLY A 55 -4.92 51.37 -7.18
CA GLY A 55 -3.70 52.17 -7.29
C GLY A 55 -2.57 51.48 -8.08
N ALA A 56 -2.68 50.17 -8.30
CA ALA A 56 -1.64 49.40 -8.96
C ALA A 56 -1.73 49.46 -10.49
N PRO A 57 -0.58 49.47 -11.20
CA PRO A 57 -0.56 49.28 -12.66
C PRO A 57 -1.27 47.99 -13.08
N ALA A 58 -2.07 48.04 -14.15
CA ALA A 58 -2.88 46.92 -14.63
C ALA A 58 -2.09 45.60 -14.80
N VAL A 59 -0.87 45.67 -15.32
CA VAL A 59 0.00 44.48 -15.48
C VAL A 59 0.31 43.79 -14.15
N LEU A 60 0.49 44.56 -13.08
CA LEU A 60 0.78 44.01 -11.76
C LEU A 60 -0.48 43.43 -11.09
N GLN A 61 -1.66 44.00 -11.37
CA GLN A 61 -2.95 43.42 -10.98
C GLN A 61 -3.20 42.08 -11.70
N GLU A 62 -3.01 42.03 -13.03
CA GLU A 62 -3.16 40.80 -13.83
C GLU A 62 -2.23 39.69 -13.32
N LEU A 63 -1.00 40.04 -12.95
CA LEU A 63 -0.08 39.07 -12.33
C LEU A 63 -0.59 38.59 -10.97
N ALA A 64 -1.06 39.50 -10.10
CA ALA A 64 -1.64 39.12 -8.83
C ALA A 64 -2.85 38.18 -9.01
N GLU A 65 -3.73 38.46 -9.98
CA GLU A 65 -4.89 37.62 -10.33
C GLU A 65 -4.46 36.23 -10.82
N ALA A 66 -3.47 36.16 -11.71
CA ALA A 66 -2.96 34.91 -12.23
C ALA A 66 -2.35 34.04 -11.11
N PHE A 67 -1.56 34.65 -10.21
CA PHE A 67 -0.97 33.94 -9.08
C PHE A 67 -2.02 33.51 -8.04
N ALA A 68 -3.02 34.35 -7.77
CA ALA A 68 -4.12 34.01 -6.87
C ALA A 68 -4.92 32.80 -7.40
N SER A 69 -5.24 32.81 -8.70
CA SER A 69 -5.93 31.70 -9.37
C SER A 69 -5.10 30.42 -9.34
N MET A 70 -3.78 30.52 -9.59
CA MET A 70 -2.87 29.38 -9.54
C MET A 70 -2.79 28.79 -8.12
N ALA A 71 -2.74 29.64 -7.10
CA ALA A 71 -2.66 29.20 -5.71
C ALA A 71 -3.88 28.35 -5.31
N VAL A 72 -5.10 28.76 -5.68
CA VAL A 72 -6.33 27.97 -5.49
C VAL A 72 -6.28 26.63 -6.21
N GLN A 73 -5.78 26.62 -7.45
CA GLN A 73 -5.67 25.39 -8.23
C GLN A 73 -4.67 24.40 -7.61
N ILE A 74 -3.55 24.91 -7.08
CA ILE A 74 -2.56 24.08 -6.39
C ILE A 74 -3.17 23.49 -5.12
N GLU A 75 -3.83 24.29 -4.30
CA GLU A 75 -4.49 23.82 -3.07
C GLU A 75 -5.55 22.75 -3.37
N ALA A 76 -6.39 22.96 -4.39
CA ALA A 76 -7.38 21.98 -4.82
C ALA A 76 -6.73 20.67 -5.33
N ARG A 77 -5.57 20.76 -5.99
CA ARG A 77 -4.80 19.58 -6.42
C ARG A 77 -4.18 18.86 -5.23
N GLU A 78 -3.63 19.58 -4.26
CA GLU A 78 -3.04 19.01 -3.05
C GLU A 78 -4.09 18.28 -2.20
N TYR A 79 -5.26 18.89 -2.02
CA TYR A 79 -6.40 18.26 -1.36
C TYR A 79 -6.78 16.95 -2.05
N ARG A 80 -6.96 16.98 -3.38
CA ARG A 80 -7.29 15.79 -4.16
C ARG A 80 -6.21 14.71 -4.10
N LEU A 81 -4.93 15.09 -4.11
CA LEU A 81 -3.83 14.15 -3.93
C LEU A 81 -3.89 13.51 -2.55
N GLY A 82 -4.19 14.28 -1.51
CA GLY A 82 -4.40 13.77 -0.15
C GLY A 82 -5.53 12.73 -0.08
N GLU A 83 -6.67 13.01 -0.72
CA GLU A 83 -7.79 12.07 -0.82
C GLU A 83 -7.39 10.77 -1.55
N MET A 84 -6.76 10.87 -2.73
CA MET A 84 -6.28 9.69 -3.46
C MET A 84 -5.27 8.87 -2.65
N LEU A 85 -4.41 9.53 -1.87
CA LEU A 85 -3.44 8.85 -1.00
C LEU A 85 -4.16 8.10 0.13
N ALA A 86 -5.22 8.66 0.68
CA ALA A 86 -6.05 8.01 1.68
C ALA A 86 -6.77 6.78 1.10
N GLU A 87 -7.40 6.93 -0.07
CA GLU A 87 -8.05 5.82 -0.78
C GLU A 87 -7.08 4.69 -1.12
N LEU A 88 -5.89 5.04 -1.64
CA LEU A 88 -4.87 4.05 -1.98
C LEU A 88 -4.37 3.28 -0.76
N LYS A 89 -4.18 3.96 0.37
CA LYS A 89 -3.82 3.32 1.64
C LYS A 89 -4.89 2.36 2.12
N GLU A 90 -6.16 2.75 2.01
CA GLU A 90 -7.27 1.90 2.40
C GLU A 90 -7.39 0.68 1.49
N ALA A 91 -7.28 0.86 0.16
CA ALA A 91 -7.29 -0.22 -0.81
C ALA A 91 -6.15 -1.22 -0.57
N ASN A 92 -4.92 -0.73 -0.32
CA ASN A 92 -3.78 -1.59 0.01
C ASN A 92 -4.04 -2.41 1.27
N ARG A 93 -4.58 -1.78 2.33
CA ARG A 93 -4.92 -2.50 3.56
C ARG A 93 -5.94 -3.62 3.31
N ARG A 94 -7.00 -3.34 2.53
CA ARG A 94 -8.00 -4.35 2.16
C ARG A 94 -7.37 -5.50 1.36
N LEU A 95 -6.45 -5.20 0.44
CA LEU A 95 -5.74 -6.21 -0.34
C LEU A 95 -4.83 -7.08 0.55
N GLU A 96 -4.11 -6.49 1.49
CA GLU A 96 -3.27 -7.22 2.45
C GLU A 96 -4.12 -8.18 3.30
N ASP A 97 -5.25 -7.71 3.82
CA ASP A 97 -6.15 -8.52 4.64
C ASP A 97 -6.80 -9.67 3.83
N ALA A 98 -7.22 -9.39 2.60
CA ALA A 98 -7.74 -10.42 1.69
C ALA A 98 -6.67 -11.46 1.34
N ASN A 99 -5.45 -11.02 1.04
CA ASN A 99 -4.34 -11.92 0.70
C ASN A 99 -3.95 -12.82 1.88
N ARG A 100 -3.91 -12.26 3.10
CA ARG A 100 -3.72 -13.06 4.33
C ARG A 100 -4.79 -14.12 4.49
N THR A 101 -6.05 -13.76 4.28
CA THR A 101 -7.17 -14.71 4.36
C THR A 101 -7.01 -15.85 3.35
N VAL A 102 -6.79 -15.50 2.08
CA VAL A 102 -6.59 -16.48 1.00
C VAL A 102 -5.40 -17.39 1.26
N THR A 103 -4.29 -16.85 1.78
CA THR A 103 -3.10 -17.63 2.11
C THR A 103 -3.39 -18.64 3.22
N ASN A 104 -4.04 -18.19 4.31
CA ASN A 104 -4.41 -19.06 5.43
C ASN A 104 -5.38 -20.17 4.99
N GLU A 105 -6.36 -19.84 4.16
CA GLU A 105 -7.30 -20.82 3.60
C GLU A 105 -6.59 -21.82 2.68
N ASN A 106 -5.67 -21.36 1.83
CA ASN A 106 -4.87 -22.23 0.98
C ASN A 106 -4.03 -23.22 1.79
N ASP A 107 -3.34 -22.75 2.83
CA ASP A 107 -2.50 -23.61 3.69
C ASP A 107 -3.35 -24.65 4.43
N THR A 108 -4.52 -24.24 4.89
CA THR A 108 -5.51 -25.11 5.52
C THR A 108 -5.99 -26.19 4.55
N LEU A 109 -6.41 -25.79 3.34
CA LEU A 109 -6.89 -26.71 2.31
C LEU A 109 -5.79 -27.67 1.84
N ARG A 110 -4.56 -27.20 1.65
CA ARG A 110 -3.40 -28.05 1.31
C ARG A 110 -3.16 -29.11 2.37
N SER A 111 -3.22 -28.72 3.65
CA SER A 111 -3.07 -29.66 4.77
C SER A 111 -4.17 -30.71 4.81
N GLN A 112 -5.41 -30.31 4.52
CA GLN A 112 -6.55 -31.24 4.44
C GLN A 112 -6.40 -32.21 3.26
N VAL A 113 -6.05 -31.71 2.07
CA VAL A 113 -5.80 -32.54 0.89
C VAL A 113 -4.69 -33.55 1.16
N GLN A 114 -3.56 -33.12 1.72
CA GLN A 114 -2.45 -34.02 2.05
C GLN A 114 -2.88 -35.12 3.02
N ARG A 115 -3.64 -34.77 4.07
CA ARG A 115 -4.16 -35.75 5.04
C ARG A 115 -5.08 -36.77 4.36
N LEU A 116 -6.02 -36.30 3.54
CA LEU A 116 -6.95 -37.17 2.82
C LEU A 116 -6.23 -38.09 1.84
N THR A 117 -5.19 -37.60 1.16
CA THR A 117 -4.37 -38.45 0.29
C THR A 117 -3.70 -39.59 1.07
N ILE A 118 -3.09 -39.29 2.22
CA ILE A 118 -2.49 -40.32 3.08
C ILE A 118 -3.52 -41.34 3.56
N GLU A 119 -4.70 -40.87 3.99
CA GLU A 119 -5.79 -41.74 4.46
C GLU A 119 -6.31 -42.67 3.35
N ILE A 120 -6.48 -42.14 2.14
CA ILE A 120 -6.90 -42.93 0.96
C ILE A 120 -5.87 -44.00 0.63
N ASP A 121 -4.58 -43.63 0.62
CA ASP A 121 -3.50 -44.56 0.31
C ASP A 121 -3.41 -45.68 1.35
N GLN A 122 -3.52 -45.34 2.64
CA GLN A 122 -3.52 -46.31 3.72
C GLN A 122 -4.73 -47.27 3.63
N THR A 123 -5.92 -46.72 3.37
CA THR A 123 -7.14 -47.53 3.21
C THR A 123 -7.04 -48.47 2.00
N ARG A 124 -6.45 -48.00 0.88
CA ARG A 124 -6.20 -48.86 -0.29
C ARG A 124 -5.22 -49.98 0.04
N LYS A 125 -4.10 -49.65 0.70
CA LYS A 125 -3.09 -50.63 1.10
C LYS A 125 -3.67 -51.69 2.04
N GLU A 126 -4.49 -51.28 3.02
CA GLU A 126 -5.17 -52.22 3.92
C GLU A 126 -6.12 -53.17 3.16
N ARG A 127 -6.90 -52.65 2.21
CA ARG A 127 -7.78 -53.48 1.37
C ARG A 127 -6.98 -54.47 0.52
N GLU A 128 -5.87 -54.02 -0.08
CA GLU A 128 -4.98 -54.89 -0.87
C GLU A 128 -4.36 -55.99 -0.02
N VAL A 129 -3.87 -55.66 1.18
CA VAL A 129 -3.32 -56.64 2.12
C VAL A 129 -4.39 -57.65 2.55
N SER A 130 -5.58 -57.18 2.95
CA SER A 130 -6.69 -58.07 3.33
C SER A 130 -7.08 -59.00 2.19
N ALA A 131 -7.18 -58.48 0.96
CA ALA A 131 -7.48 -59.30 -0.21
C ALA A 131 -6.43 -60.41 -0.43
N ILE A 132 -5.14 -60.13 -0.21
CA ILE A 132 -4.07 -61.14 -0.29
C ILE A 132 -4.18 -62.16 0.85
N VAL A 133 -4.39 -61.71 2.09
CA VAL A 133 -4.49 -62.58 3.26
C VAL A 133 -5.67 -63.54 3.15
N GLU A 134 -6.78 -63.09 2.56
CA GLU A 134 -7.97 -63.91 2.35
C GLU A 134 -7.82 -64.92 1.20
N THR A 135 -6.77 -64.83 0.39
CA THR A 135 -6.51 -65.82 -0.67
C THR A 135 -5.91 -67.12 -0.14
N ASP A 136 -6.13 -68.21 -0.88
CA ASP A 136 -5.55 -69.53 -0.59
C ASP A 136 -4.01 -69.54 -0.58
N TYR A 137 -3.36 -68.53 -1.19
CA TYR A 137 -1.90 -68.38 -1.19
C TYR A 137 -1.34 -68.15 0.22
N PHE A 138 -2.00 -67.31 1.04
CA PHE A 138 -1.51 -67.03 2.39
C PHE A 138 -1.74 -68.22 3.33
N ARG A 139 -2.90 -68.88 3.20
CA ARG A 139 -3.23 -70.11 3.94
C ARG A 139 -2.21 -71.21 3.67
N THR A 140 -1.90 -71.46 2.39
CA THR A 140 -0.88 -72.45 2.00
C THR A 140 0.53 -72.09 2.45
N LEU A 141 0.92 -70.80 2.44
CA LEU A 141 2.21 -70.36 2.99
C LEU A 141 2.32 -70.61 4.50
N GLN A 142 1.24 -70.36 5.25
CA GLN A 142 1.17 -70.55 6.68
C GLN A 142 1.28 -72.03 7.06
N GLU A 143 0.58 -72.92 6.34
CA GLU A 143 0.70 -74.38 6.47
C GLU A 143 2.13 -74.85 6.24
N ARG A 144 2.79 -74.36 5.17
CA ARG A 144 4.17 -74.72 4.83
C ARG A 144 5.16 -74.30 5.91
N ALA A 145 4.99 -73.10 6.47
CA ALA A 145 5.82 -72.59 7.57
C ALA A 145 5.58 -73.35 8.89
N GLN A 146 4.35 -73.79 9.17
CA GLN A 146 4.05 -74.66 10.32
C GLN A 146 4.70 -76.04 10.18
N ALA A 147 4.60 -76.65 9.01
CA ALA A 147 5.23 -77.94 8.73
C ALA A 147 6.77 -77.89 8.91
N MET A 148 7.42 -76.80 8.47
CA MET A 148 8.86 -76.60 8.71
C MET A 148 9.20 -76.49 10.20
N ARG A 149 8.40 -75.75 10.98
CA ARG A 149 8.60 -75.61 12.43
C ARG A 149 8.37 -76.92 13.18
N GLN A 150 7.37 -77.71 12.79
CA GLN A 150 7.13 -79.03 13.38
C GLN A 150 8.28 -79.99 13.10
N ARG A 151 8.89 -79.92 11.90
CA ARG A 151 10.08 -80.72 11.56
C ARG A 151 11.30 -80.33 12.39
N GLN A 152 11.57 -79.04 12.60
CA GLN A 152 12.66 -78.59 13.46
C GLN A 152 12.45 -79.03 14.91
N ARG A 153 11.22 -78.91 15.42
CA ARG A 153 10.87 -79.29 16.78
C ARG A 153 10.92 -80.81 17.02
N HIS A 154 10.59 -81.62 16.01
CA HIS A 154 10.79 -83.08 16.05
C HIS A 154 12.27 -83.47 15.96
N GLY A 155 13.09 -82.72 15.22
CA GLY A 155 14.54 -82.88 15.19
C GLY A 155 15.18 -82.68 16.57
N GLU A 156 14.84 -81.58 17.26
CA GLU A 156 15.34 -81.27 18.61
C GLU A 156 14.93 -82.32 19.67
N THR A 157 13.70 -82.85 19.61
CA THR A 157 13.25 -83.89 20.56
C THR A 157 13.89 -85.26 20.34
N THR A 158 14.36 -85.54 19.12
CA THR A 158 15.03 -86.80 18.79
C THR A 158 16.50 -86.77 19.22
N GLU A 159 17.13 -85.59 19.13
CA GLU A 159 18.51 -85.34 19.58
C GLU A 159 18.62 -85.31 21.12
N ALA A 160 17.60 -84.79 21.83
CA ALA A 160 17.53 -84.82 23.29
C ALA A 160 17.19 -86.20 23.90
N ALA A 161 16.63 -87.13 23.12
CA ALA A 161 16.35 -88.50 23.56
C ALA A 161 17.48 -89.50 23.25
N SER A 162 18.54 -89.05 22.57
CA SER A 162 19.72 -89.85 22.20
C SER A 162 21.02 -89.40 22.92
N SER A 163 20.90 -88.53 23.93
CA SER A 163 21.93 -88.22 24.95
C SER A 163 21.50 -88.73 26.32
#